data_AF-A0A7C7PTM5-F1
#
_entry.id   AF-A0A7C7PTM5-F1
#
_cell.length_a   1.000
_cell.length_b   1.000
_cell.length_c   1.000
_cell.angle_alpha   90.00
_cell.angle_beta   90.00
_cell.angle_gamma   90.00
#
_symmetry.space_group_name_H-M   'P 1'
#
loop_
_entity.id
_entity.type
_entity.pdbx_description
1 polymer ?
#
loop_
_entity_poly.entity_id
_entity_poly.type
_entity_poly.pdbx_seq_one_letter_code
_entity_poly.pdbx_strand_id
1 'polypeptide(L)'
;MKNLALFSRLLNFLSFSKINFSEIGNLNFPGTYILILKVSDNILLRHWKIKKGFFAYVGSAKNGLSKRLSRHLKKEKRLFWHIDYLLDEKKVDIYEIYISKKQIEKVVAKLFERLYDPVVGFGNGDNKSVKGHLFKID
;
A
#
# COMPACT_ATOMS: atom_id res chain seq x y z
N MET A 1 -7.94 -8.96 -11.65
CA MET A 1 -7.65 -9.42 -10.28
C MET A 1 -7.68 -10.91 -10.24
N LYS A 2 -6.48 -11.51 -10.20
CA LYS A 2 -6.29 -12.91 -9.78
C LYS A 2 -7.10 -13.13 -8.49
N ASN A 3 -8.19 -13.89 -8.62
CA ASN A 3 -9.14 -14.31 -7.59
C ASN A 3 -9.31 -13.37 -6.36
N LEU A 4 -10.27 -12.43 -6.46
CA LEU A 4 -10.71 -11.56 -5.36
C LEU A 4 -11.01 -12.32 -4.05
N ALA A 5 -11.62 -13.52 -4.15
CA ALA A 5 -11.95 -14.31 -2.97
C ALA A 5 -10.69 -14.81 -2.24
N LEU A 6 -9.63 -15.17 -2.98
CA LEU A 6 -8.35 -15.54 -2.38
C LEU A 6 -7.70 -14.35 -1.67
N PHE A 7 -7.73 -13.16 -2.28
CA PHE A 7 -7.18 -11.95 -1.68
C PHE A 7 -7.90 -11.61 -0.37
N SER A 8 -9.23 -11.55 -0.38
CA SER A 8 -10.02 -11.27 0.83
C SER A 8 -9.80 -12.34 1.92
N ARG A 9 -9.74 -13.62 1.55
CA ARG A 9 -9.46 -14.70 2.51
C ARG A 9 -8.08 -14.57 3.14
N LEU A 10 -7.08 -14.18 2.35
CA LEU A 10 -5.72 -13.95 2.84
C LEU A 10 -5.67 -12.77 3.82
N LEU A 11 -6.30 -11.65 3.48
CA LEU A 11 -6.36 -10.48 4.35
C LEU A 11 -7.04 -10.80 5.68
N ASN A 12 -8.16 -11.53 5.64
CA ASN A 12 -8.84 -11.98 6.85
C ASN A 12 -7.94 -12.87 7.72
N PHE A 13 -7.24 -13.84 7.12
CA PHE A 13 -6.28 -14.70 7.84
C PHE A 13 -5.17 -13.89 8.53
N LEU A 14 -4.68 -12.84 7.88
CA LEU A 14 -3.66 -11.93 8.41
C LEU A 14 -4.22 -10.88 9.39
N SER A 15 -5.50 -10.95 9.75
CA SER A 15 -6.17 -10.00 10.64
C SER A 15 -6.18 -8.57 10.08
N PHE A 16 -6.38 -8.44 8.77
CA PHE A 16 -6.69 -7.16 8.14
C PHE A 16 -8.21 -6.96 8.05
N SER A 17 -8.65 -5.74 8.30
CA SER A 17 -10.03 -5.30 8.05
C SER A 17 -10.04 -4.16 7.04
N LYS A 18 -11.01 -4.17 6.13
CA LYS A 18 -11.30 -3.01 5.28
C LYS A 18 -11.86 -1.88 6.14
N ILE A 19 -11.47 -0.65 5.85
CA ILE A 19 -11.98 0.55 6.54
C ILE A 19 -12.51 1.57 5.56
N ASN A 20 -13.38 2.45 6.05
CA ASN A 20 -13.80 3.64 5.33
C ASN A 20 -12.85 4.83 5.63
N PHE A 21 -12.76 5.80 4.72
CA PHE A 21 -11.92 6.99 4.92
C PHE A 21 -12.31 7.79 6.17
N SER A 22 -13.60 7.82 6.51
CA SER A 22 -14.13 8.49 7.71
C SER A 22 -13.62 7.90 9.03
N GLU A 23 -13.19 6.63 9.03
CA GLU A 23 -12.73 5.94 10.23
C GLU A 23 -11.27 6.27 10.59
N ILE A 24 -10.51 6.84 9.64
CA ILE A 24 -9.05 7.04 9.77
C ILE A 24 -8.70 7.87 10.99
N GLY A 25 -9.49 8.91 11.31
CA GLY A 25 -9.24 9.79 12.46
C GLY A 25 -9.16 9.06 13.80
N ASN A 26 -9.83 7.90 13.92
CA ASN A 26 -9.93 7.12 15.15
C ASN A 26 -8.83 6.06 15.30
N LEU A 27 -7.95 5.90 14.30
CA LEU A 27 -6.93 4.84 14.27
C LEU A 27 -5.63 5.25 15.01
N ASN A 28 -5.76 5.57 16.29
CA ASN A 28 -4.68 6.09 17.14
C ASN A 28 -3.71 5.01 17.66
N PHE A 29 -3.58 3.89 16.95
CA PHE A 29 -2.73 2.76 17.31
C PHE A 29 -1.77 2.43 16.15
N PRO A 30 -0.58 1.88 16.45
CA PRO A 30 0.35 1.45 15.43
C PRO A 30 -0.16 0.22 14.67
N GLY A 31 0.39 -0.02 13.49
CA GLY A 31 -0.03 -1.18 12.71
C GLY A 31 0.56 -1.23 11.32
N THR A 32 0.02 -2.15 10.53
CA THR A 32 0.31 -2.33 9.10
C THR A 32 -0.92 -1.94 8.32
N TYR A 33 -0.74 -1.29 7.17
CA TYR A 33 -1.82 -0.95 6.25
C TYR A 33 -1.49 -1.41 4.84
N ILE A 34 -2.54 -1.64 4.07
CA ILE A 34 -2.47 -1.90 2.64
C ILE A 34 -3.34 -0.85 1.95
N LEU A 35 -2.76 -0.13 0.99
CA LEU A 35 -3.50 0.72 0.07
C LEU A 35 -3.72 -0.06 -1.23
N ILE A 36 -4.97 -0.24 -1.63
CA ILE A 36 -5.29 -0.68 -2.98
C ILE A 36 -5.35 0.55 -3.85
N LEU A 37 -4.49 0.59 -4.86
CA LEU A 37 -4.36 1.70 -5.80
C LEU A 37 -4.95 1.28 -7.14
N LYS A 38 -5.69 2.20 -7.76
CA LYS A 38 -6.08 2.09 -9.17
C LYS A 38 -5.21 3.04 -9.97
N VAL A 39 -4.47 2.50 -10.92
CA VAL A 39 -3.64 3.25 -11.87
C VAL A 39 -4.35 3.26 -13.22
N SER A 40 -4.88 4.40 -13.62
CA SER A 40 -5.75 4.52 -14.82
C SER A 40 -4.97 4.49 -16.14
N ASP A 41 -3.69 4.87 -16.13
CA ASP A 41 -2.81 4.87 -17.29
C ASP A 41 -1.34 4.66 -16.87
N ASN A 42 -0.47 4.26 -17.79
CA ASN A 42 0.94 4.01 -17.52
C ASN A 42 1.63 5.27 -16.96
N ILE A 43 2.50 5.05 -15.97
CA ILE A 43 3.27 6.09 -15.28
C ILE A 43 4.75 5.73 -15.35
N LEU A 44 5.57 6.70 -15.73
CA LEU A 44 7.02 6.66 -15.52
C LEU A 44 7.35 7.50 -14.30
N LEU A 45 7.46 6.85 -13.14
CA LEU A 45 7.76 7.52 -11.88
C LEU A 45 9.24 7.37 -11.56
N ARG A 46 10.03 8.43 -11.80
CA ARG A 46 11.49 8.37 -11.71
C ARG A 46 12.04 7.26 -12.63
N HIS A 47 12.50 6.14 -12.08
CA HIS A 47 12.99 4.99 -12.83
C HIS A 47 12.00 3.81 -12.87
N TRP A 48 10.87 3.89 -12.16
CA TRP A 48 9.86 2.83 -12.14
C TRP A 48 8.85 3.01 -13.28
N LYS A 49 8.69 1.96 -14.07
CA LYS A 49 7.61 1.83 -15.07
C LYS A 49 6.41 1.15 -14.42
N ILE A 50 5.40 1.93 -14.06
CA ILE A 50 4.18 1.44 -13.42
C ILE A 50 3.11 1.36 -14.51
N LYS A 51 2.75 0.13 -14.89
CA LYS A 51 1.70 -0.11 -15.90
C LYS A 51 0.32 0.19 -15.33
N LYS A 52 -0.65 0.55 -16.17
CA LYS A 52 -2.06 0.61 -15.79
C LYS A 52 -2.53 -0.68 -15.12
N GLY A 53 -3.42 -0.56 -14.14
CA GLY A 53 -3.97 -1.67 -13.38
C GLY A 53 -4.12 -1.40 -11.88
N PHE A 54 -4.35 -2.46 -11.12
CA PHE A 54 -4.48 -2.42 -9.67
C PHE A 54 -3.19 -2.82 -8.96
N PHE A 55 -2.88 -2.10 -7.89
CA PHE A 55 -1.71 -2.35 -7.06
C PHE A 55 -2.06 -2.42 -5.59
N ALA A 56 -1.35 -3.26 -4.83
CA ALA A 56 -1.34 -3.23 -3.38
C ALA A 56 -0.03 -2.62 -2.89
N TYR A 57 -0.11 -1.54 -2.11
CA TYR A 57 1.03 -0.97 -1.40
C TYR A 57 0.97 -1.35 0.09
N VAL A 58 2.02 -1.99 0.61
CA VAL A 58 2.12 -2.46 2.01
C VAL A 58 3.02 -1.50 2.80
N GLY A 59 2.50 -0.89 3.87
CA GLY A 59 3.28 0.01 4.72
C GLY A 59 3.03 -0.18 6.21
N SER A 60 3.93 0.33 7.03
CA SER A 60 3.81 0.37 8.49
C SER A 60 3.58 1.79 9.03
N ALA A 61 2.92 1.86 10.18
CA ALA A 61 2.61 3.11 10.88
C ALA A 61 3.01 3.00 12.35
N LYS A 62 4.31 3.10 12.65
CA LYS A 62 4.84 2.97 14.03
C LYS A 62 4.28 3.99 15.03
N ASN A 63 3.94 5.19 14.56
CA ASN A 63 3.44 6.29 15.39
C ASN A 63 1.92 6.50 15.25
N GLY A 64 1.19 5.47 14.79
CA GLY A 64 -0.26 5.51 14.61
C GLY A 64 -0.70 5.49 13.15
N LEU A 65 -1.68 4.63 12.85
CA LEU A 65 -2.29 4.48 11.52
C LEU A 65 -2.97 5.77 11.04
N SER A 66 -3.70 6.45 11.93
CA SER A 66 -4.40 7.71 11.63
C SER A 66 -3.46 8.74 10.99
N LYS A 67 -2.32 9.02 11.63
CA LYS A 67 -1.32 9.99 11.14
C LYS A 67 -0.75 9.59 9.78
N ARG A 68 -0.42 8.30 9.61
CA ARG A 68 0.21 7.80 8.37
C ARG A 68 -0.75 7.81 7.19
N LEU A 69 -1.97 7.29 7.39
CA LEU A 69 -3.00 7.25 6.36
C LEU A 69 -3.49 8.66 5.99
N SER A 70 -3.74 9.52 6.99
CA SER A 70 -4.12 10.93 6.76
C SER A 70 -3.07 11.67 5.93
N ARG A 71 -1.79 11.40 6.18
CA ARG A 71 -0.73 11.94 5.33
C ARG A 71 -0.89 11.49 3.89
N HIS A 72 -1.06 10.20 3.62
CA HIS A 72 -1.17 9.69 2.25
C HIS A 72 -2.36 10.29 1.51
N LEU A 73 -3.45 10.61 2.21
CA LEU A 73 -4.64 11.24 1.63
C LEU A 73 -4.52 12.73 1.36
N LYS A 74 -3.67 13.46 2.11
CA LYS A 74 -3.45 14.88 1.86
C LYS A 74 -2.99 15.09 0.42
N LYS A 75 -3.40 16.15 -0.29
CA LYS A 75 -2.79 16.47 -1.61
C LYS A 75 -1.53 17.30 -1.41
N GLU A 76 -1.66 18.42 -0.73
CA GLU A 76 -0.53 19.31 -0.46
C GLU A 76 0.32 18.84 0.72
N LYS A 77 1.47 18.21 0.42
CA LYS A 77 2.44 17.79 1.43
C LYS A 77 3.85 17.82 0.84
N ARG A 78 4.86 17.93 1.70
CA ARG A 78 6.24 17.63 1.30
C ARG A 78 6.36 16.13 1.03
N LEU A 79 6.67 15.75 -0.21
CA LEU A 79 6.84 14.35 -0.61
C LEU A 79 8.11 13.78 0.01
N PHE A 80 8.01 12.60 0.63
CA PHE A 80 9.15 11.97 1.30
C PHE A 80 9.21 10.47 1.00
N TRP A 81 8.10 9.75 1.17
CA TRP A 81 8.03 8.32 0.88
C TRP A 81 7.78 8.07 -0.60
N HIS A 82 8.30 6.97 -1.16
CA HIS A 82 8.07 6.61 -2.57
C HIS A 82 6.58 6.58 -2.94
N ILE A 83 5.73 6.10 -2.03
CA ILE A 83 4.27 6.12 -2.22
C ILE A 83 3.68 7.53 -2.27
N ASP A 84 4.29 8.52 -1.60
CA ASP A 84 3.80 9.91 -1.67
C ASP A 84 3.94 10.44 -3.11
N TYR A 85 5.05 10.14 -3.80
CA TYR A 85 5.25 10.54 -5.20
C TYR A 85 4.26 9.85 -6.14
N LEU A 86 3.95 8.57 -5.89
CA LEU A 86 2.98 7.85 -6.71
C LEU A 86 1.55 8.38 -6.50
N LEU A 87 1.18 8.74 -5.28
CA LEU A 87 -0.14 9.28 -4.96
C LEU A 87 -0.35 10.74 -5.40
N ASP A 88 0.72 11.43 -5.77
CA ASP A 88 0.69 12.78 -6.34
C ASP A 88 0.32 12.76 -7.84
N GLU A 89 0.50 11.61 -8.51
CA GLU A 89 0.11 11.43 -9.90
C GLU A 89 -1.41 11.47 -10.08
N LYS A 90 -1.89 12.29 -11.03
CA LYS A 90 -3.33 12.42 -11.34
C LYS A 90 -3.99 11.12 -11.82
N LYS A 91 -3.19 10.13 -12.20
CA LYS A 91 -3.61 8.83 -12.72
C LYS A 91 -3.77 7.77 -11.62
N VAL A 92 -3.57 8.13 -10.36
CA VAL A 92 -3.55 7.20 -9.23
C VAL A 92 -4.57 7.59 -8.18
N ASP A 93 -5.47 6.66 -7.89
CA ASP A 93 -6.47 6.79 -6.83
C ASP A 93 -6.29 5.69 -5.78
N ILE A 94 -6.50 6.02 -4.52
CA ILE A 94 -6.66 5.03 -3.45
C ILE A 94 -8.09 4.48 -3.57
N TYR A 95 -8.19 3.23 -4.02
CA TYR A 95 -9.46 2.54 -4.21
C TYR A 95 -9.98 1.95 -2.89
N GLU A 96 -9.12 1.30 -2.10
CA GLU A 96 -9.47 0.71 -0.81
C GLU A 96 -8.32 0.82 0.19
N ILE A 97 -8.66 0.76 1.48
CA ILE A 97 -7.69 0.71 2.56
C ILE A 97 -8.01 -0.48 3.46
N TYR A 98 -6.98 -1.26 3.76
CA TYR A 98 -7.02 -2.31 4.75
C TYR A 98 -6.03 -2.02 5.86
N ILE A 99 -6.38 -2.32 7.10
CA ILE A 99 -5.51 -2.13 8.26
C ILE A 99 -5.43 -3.38 9.13
N SER A 100 -4.30 -3.54 9.81
CA SER A 100 -4.12 -4.49 10.89
C SER A 100 -3.41 -3.82 12.06
N LYS A 101 -3.85 -4.10 13.28
CA LYS A 101 -3.14 -3.71 14.53
C LYS A 101 -1.77 -4.39 14.65
N LYS A 102 -1.52 -5.45 13.88
CA LYS A 102 -0.25 -6.18 13.86
C LYS A 102 0.82 -5.39 13.10
N GLN A 103 2.04 -5.37 13.61
CA GLN A 103 3.21 -4.76 12.95
C GLN A 103 3.95 -5.80 12.09
N ILE A 104 3.28 -6.26 11.03
CA ILE A 104 3.67 -7.41 10.19
C ILE A 104 4.00 -7.03 8.74
N GLU A 105 4.24 -5.75 8.45
CA GLU A 105 4.58 -5.22 7.11
C GLU A 105 5.54 -6.12 6.31
N LYS A 106 6.66 -6.54 6.90
CA LYS A 106 7.64 -7.42 6.22
C LYS A 106 7.10 -8.81 5.91
N VAL A 107 6.30 -9.37 6.82
CA VAL A 107 5.68 -10.70 6.61
C VAL A 107 4.71 -10.60 5.44
N VAL A 108 3.91 -9.54 5.39
CA VAL A 108 2.96 -9.28 4.30
C VAL A 108 3.70 -9.04 2.98
N ALA A 109 4.75 -8.20 2.96
CA ALA A 109 5.54 -7.92 1.77
C ALA A 109 6.19 -9.20 1.21
N LYS A 110 6.82 -10.02 2.05
CA LYS A 110 7.41 -11.31 1.64
C LYS A 110 6.38 -12.29 1.10
N LEU A 111 5.18 -12.31 1.68
CA LEU A 111 4.10 -13.14 1.17
C LEU A 111 3.62 -12.63 -0.20
N PHE A 112 3.46 -11.32 -0.36
CA PHE A 112 2.99 -10.72 -1.60
C PHE A 112 4.00 -10.89 -2.73
N GLU A 113 5.31 -10.89 -2.46
CA GLU A 113 6.34 -11.25 -3.46
C GLU A 113 6.17 -12.65 -4.06
N ARG A 114 5.54 -13.59 -3.33
CA ARG A 114 5.28 -14.95 -3.81
C ARG A 114 3.99 -15.05 -4.62
N LEU A 115 3.07 -14.12 -4.43
CA LEU A 115 1.72 -14.16 -4.98
C LEU A 115 1.52 -13.18 -6.15
N TYR A 116 2.28 -12.09 -6.17
CA TYR A 116 2.07 -10.94 -7.02
C TYR A 116 3.39 -10.40 -7.59
N ASP A 117 3.30 -9.58 -8.64
CA ASP A 117 4.47 -9.02 -9.31
C ASP A 117 4.94 -7.76 -8.57
N PRO A 118 6.13 -7.75 -7.94
CA PRO A 118 6.63 -6.57 -7.25
C PRO A 118 7.12 -5.51 -8.23
N VAL A 119 6.86 -4.25 -7.92
CA VAL A 119 7.60 -3.11 -8.48
C VAL A 119 8.92 -3.02 -7.73
N VAL A 120 9.95 -3.68 -8.30
CA VAL A 120 11.24 -3.88 -7.64
C VAL A 120 11.87 -2.55 -7.21
N GLY A 121 12.33 -2.48 -5.97
CA GLY A 121 12.93 -1.28 -5.35
C GLY A 121 11.91 -0.28 -4.80
N PHE A 122 10.62 -0.44 -5.08
CA PHE A 122 9.62 0.52 -4.63
C PHE A 122 9.39 0.41 -3.13
N GLY A 123 9.56 1.51 -2.40
CA GLY A 123 9.31 1.58 -0.95
C GLY A 123 10.29 0.82 -0.03
N ASN A 124 11.34 0.18 -0.55
CA ASN A 124 12.27 -0.65 0.25
C ASN A 124 13.59 0.06 0.63
N GLY A 125 13.63 1.39 0.57
CA GLY A 125 14.86 2.19 0.78
C GLY A 125 15.52 1.93 2.15
N ASP A 126 14.72 1.79 3.20
CA ASP A 126 15.19 1.54 4.57
C ASP A 126 15.55 0.06 4.81
N ASN A 127 15.11 -0.85 3.94
CA ASN A 127 15.28 -2.29 4.15
C ASN A 127 15.23 -3.10 2.85
N LYS A 128 16.37 -3.64 2.43
CA LYS A 128 16.50 -4.45 1.21
C LYS A 128 16.17 -5.93 1.37
N SER A 129 15.62 -6.37 2.52
CA SER A 129 15.24 -7.78 2.75
C SER A 129 13.97 -8.20 1.99
N VAL A 130 13.34 -7.25 1.30
CA VAL A 130 12.19 -7.44 0.40
C VAL A 130 12.47 -6.75 -0.94
N LYS A 131 11.97 -7.33 -2.03
CA LYS A 131 12.05 -6.81 -3.40
C LYS A 131 11.32 -5.48 -3.56
N GLY A 132 10.29 -5.21 -2.76
CA GLY A 132 9.53 -3.96 -2.80
C GLY A 132 8.29 -4.02 -1.91
N HIS A 133 7.56 -2.91 -1.86
CA HIS A 133 6.33 -2.74 -1.09
C HIS A 133 5.10 -2.47 -1.95
N LEU A 134 5.28 -2.33 -3.27
CA LEU A 134 4.21 -2.11 -4.24
C LEU A 134 4.12 -3.33 -5.16
N PHE A 135 2.93 -3.89 -5.29
CA PHE A 135 2.69 -5.15 -6.00
C PHE A 135 1.54 -5.00 -6.99
N LYS A 136 1.69 -5.48 -8.21
CA LYS A 136 0.59 -5.54 -9.19
C LYS A 136 -0.28 -6.76 -8.91
N ILE A 137 -1.59 -6.55 -8.76
CA ILE A 137 -2.53 -7.57 -8.24
C ILE A 137 -3.64 -7.98 -9.21
N ASP A 138 -3.69 -7.39 -10.41
CA ASP A 138 -4.72 -7.69 -11.41
C ASP A 138 -4.40 -8.78 -12.42
#